data_AF-S4NLX9-F1
#
_entry.id   AF-S4NLX9-F1
#
_cell.length_a   1.000
_cell.length_b   1.000
_cell.length_c   1.000
_cell.angle_alpha   90.00
_cell.angle_beta   90.00
_cell.angle_gamma   90.00
#
_symmetry.space_group_name_H-M   'P 1'
#
loop_
_entity.id
_entity.type
_entity.pdbx_description
1 polymer ?
#
loop_
_entity_poly.entity_id
_entity_poly.type
_entity_poly.pdbx_seq_one_letter_code
_entity_poly.pdbx_strand_id
1 'polypeptide(L)'
;MVFDVGECLVDESREYGTWADWLGVPRHTFHAMFGAVIAQGRDYRETFQEFRPGFELYEEREKRAAAGQPESFGEEDLYEDVRPALRQLRAEGL
;
A
#
# COMPACT_ATOMS: atom_id res chain seq x y z
N MET A 1 -2.39 -12.08 -20.00
CA MET A 1 -1.26 -11.72 -19.10
C MET A 1 -1.79 -11.57 -17.68
N VAL A 2 -0.94 -11.59 -16.63
CA VAL A 2 -1.39 -11.34 -15.23
C VAL A 2 -0.43 -10.36 -14.57
N PHE A 3 -0.99 -9.36 -13.88
CA PHE A 3 -0.27 -8.35 -13.12
C PHE A 3 -0.70 -8.41 -11.66
N ASP A 4 0.23 -8.09 -10.76
CA ASP A 4 -0.11 -7.70 -9.40
C ASP A 4 -0.77 -6.31 -9.40
N VAL A 5 -1.28 -5.85 -8.27
CA VAL A 5 -1.92 -4.53 -8.13
C VAL A 5 -1.02 -3.55 -7.36
N GLY A 6 -0.71 -3.87 -6.10
CA GLY A 6 0.07 -2.99 -5.23
C GLY A 6 1.53 -2.89 -5.67
N GLU A 7 2.07 -1.68 -5.72
CA GLU A 7 3.44 -1.35 -6.18
C GLU A 7 3.79 -1.92 -7.57
N CYS A 8 2.76 -2.29 -8.37
CA CYS A 8 2.89 -2.72 -9.76
C CYS A 8 1.99 -1.90 -10.68
N LEU A 9 0.71 -1.80 -10.35
CA LEU A 9 -0.25 -0.92 -11.06
C LEU A 9 -0.57 0.33 -10.23
N VAL A 10 -0.56 0.20 -8.91
CA VAL A 10 -0.91 1.25 -7.96
C VAL A 10 0.31 1.62 -7.14
N ASP A 11 0.65 2.91 -7.10
CA ASP A 11 1.58 3.51 -6.13
C ASP A 11 0.87 3.63 -4.77
N GLU A 12 1.23 2.76 -3.82
CA GLU A 12 0.64 2.73 -2.50
C GLU A 12 1.39 3.63 -1.51
N SER A 13 2.40 4.39 -1.97
CA SER A 13 3.22 5.28 -1.11
C SER A 13 2.37 6.26 -0.31
N ARG A 14 1.28 6.77 -0.91
CA ARG A 14 0.33 7.64 -0.23
C ARG A 14 -0.39 6.91 0.90
N GLU A 15 -0.95 5.74 0.61
CA GLU A 15 -1.71 4.96 1.59
C GLU A 15 -0.82 4.50 2.75
N TYR A 16 0.33 3.89 2.48
CA TYR A 16 1.28 3.52 3.54
C TYR A 16 1.85 4.74 4.28
N GLY A 17 1.96 5.89 3.60
CA GLY A 17 2.25 7.17 4.23
C GLY A 17 1.19 7.57 5.27
N THR A 18 -0.10 7.38 4.97
CA THR A 18 -1.19 7.67 5.94
C THR A 18 -1.20 6.70 7.11
N TRP A 19 -0.81 5.43 6.90
CA TRP A 19 -0.62 4.47 8.00
C TRP A 19 0.54 4.86 8.92
N ALA A 20 1.64 5.34 8.36
CA ALA A 20 2.75 5.86 9.15
C ALA A 20 2.34 7.07 10.00
N ASP A 21 1.56 7.99 9.42
CA ASP A 21 1.01 9.15 10.14
C ASP A 21 0.06 8.70 11.26
N TRP A 22 -0.80 7.71 11.01
CA TRP A 22 -1.72 7.13 12.00
C TRP A 22 -0.97 6.48 13.18
N LEU A 23 0.14 5.82 12.89
CA LEU A 23 1.05 5.23 13.88
C LEU A 23 1.93 6.27 14.61
N GLY A 24 1.99 7.52 14.12
CA GLY A 24 2.88 8.54 14.64
C GLY A 24 4.36 8.29 14.37
N VAL A 25 4.69 7.56 13.29
CA VAL A 25 6.07 7.25 12.90
C VAL A 25 6.47 7.98 11.60
N PRO A 26 7.75 8.31 11.39
CA PRO A 26 8.17 8.95 10.14
C PRO A 26 7.88 8.06 8.93
N ARG A 27 7.29 8.61 7.87
CA ARG A 27 6.93 7.87 6.64
C ARG A 27 8.10 7.10 6.03
N HIS A 28 9.29 7.71 5.97
CA HIS A 28 10.51 7.02 5.50
C HIS A 28 10.85 5.80 6.36
N THR A 29 10.74 5.92 7.69
CA THR A 29 10.99 4.80 8.61
C THR A 29 9.97 3.68 8.40
N PHE A 30 8.70 4.02 8.21
CA PHE A 30 7.66 3.04 7.88
C PHE A 30 8.00 2.28 6.59
N HIS A 31 8.27 2.99 5.49
CA HIS A 31 8.59 2.36 4.21
C HIS A 31 9.87 1.52 4.26
N ALA A 32 10.90 1.99 4.98
CA ALA A 32 12.12 1.22 5.16
C ALA A 32 11.86 -0.10 5.91
N MET A 33 11.04 -0.08 6.97
CA MET A 33 10.66 -1.30 7.68
C MET A 33 9.77 -2.19 6.84
N PHE A 34 8.80 -1.62 6.12
CA PHE A 34 7.91 -2.33 5.22
C PHE A 34 8.70 -3.12 4.16
N GLY A 35 9.63 -2.45 3.49
CA GLY A 35 10.55 -3.10 2.54
C GLY A 35 11.40 -4.18 3.19
N ALA A 36 11.88 -3.97 4.43
CA ALA A 36 12.65 -4.98 5.16
C ALA A 36 11.82 -6.24 5.49
N VAL A 37 10.55 -6.08 5.89
CA VAL A 37 9.62 -7.20 6.16
C VAL A 37 9.36 -8.01 4.88
N ILE A 38 9.05 -7.32 3.78
CA ILE A 38 8.83 -7.98 2.48
C ILE A 38 10.10 -8.70 1.99
N ALA A 39 11.27 -8.07 2.10
CA ALA A 39 12.54 -8.67 1.70
C ALA A 39 12.89 -9.94 2.50
N GLN A 40 12.32 -10.10 3.69
CA GLN A 40 12.45 -11.32 4.52
C GLN A 40 11.44 -12.41 4.12
N GLY A 41 10.57 -12.16 3.14
CA GLY A 41 9.50 -13.07 2.73
C GLY A 41 8.36 -13.19 3.75
N ARG A 42 8.27 -12.23 4.67
CA ARG A 42 7.23 -12.16 5.70
C ARG A 42 5.98 -11.49 5.14
N ASP A 43 4.88 -11.65 5.87
CA ASP A 43 3.63 -10.97 5.51
C ASP A 43 3.78 -9.46 5.76
N TYR A 44 3.41 -8.62 4.79
CA TYR A 44 3.54 -7.16 4.91
C TYR A 44 2.82 -6.61 6.16
N ARG A 45 1.75 -7.27 6.62
CA ARG A 45 0.98 -6.90 7.81
C ARG A 45 1.83 -6.97 9.09
N GLU A 46 2.90 -7.76 9.07
CA GLU A 46 3.85 -7.81 10.17
C GLU A 46 4.61 -6.50 10.36
N THR A 47 4.70 -5.63 9.34
CA THR A 47 5.28 -4.28 9.46
C THR A 47 4.65 -3.50 10.60
N PHE A 48 3.33 -3.63 10.78
CA PHE A 48 2.62 -2.93 11.85
C PHE A 48 3.02 -3.44 13.25
N GLN A 49 3.36 -4.72 13.37
CA GLN A 49 3.82 -5.33 14.62
C GLN A 49 5.20 -4.80 15.03
N GLU A 50 6.08 -4.51 14.06
CA GLU A 50 7.41 -3.93 14.32
C GLU A 50 7.32 -2.55 14.99
N PHE A 51 6.28 -1.77 14.68
CA PHE A 51 6.05 -0.46 15.28
C PHE A 51 5.20 -0.52 16.55
N ARG A 52 4.20 -1.40 16.60
CA ARG A 52 3.30 -1.56 17.74
C ARG A 52 2.88 -3.02 17.88
N PRO A 53 3.53 -3.81 18.75
CA PRO A 53 3.10 -5.17 19.01
C PRO A 53 1.64 -5.24 19.48
N GLY A 54 0.87 -6.15 18.91
CA GLY A 54 -0.59 -6.24 19.12
C GLY A 54 -1.41 -5.27 18.26
N PHE A 55 -0.82 -4.69 17.20
CA PHE A 55 -1.56 -3.87 16.24
C PHE A 55 -2.53 -4.74 15.41
N GLU A 56 -3.83 -4.54 15.59
CA GLU A 56 -4.84 -5.24 14.81
C GLU A 56 -5.28 -4.40 13.60
N LEU A 57 -4.74 -4.72 12.41
CA LEU A 57 -4.93 -3.90 11.21
C LEU A 57 -6.39 -3.70 10.82
N TYR A 58 -7.23 -4.73 10.99
CA TYR A 58 -8.65 -4.62 10.69
C TYR A 58 -9.37 -3.64 11.63
N GLU A 59 -9.11 -3.73 12.93
CA GLU A 59 -9.69 -2.79 13.91
C GLU A 59 -9.23 -1.36 13.66
N GLU A 60 -7.95 -1.18 13.31
CA GLU A 60 -7.39 0.14 13.04
C GLU A 60 -7.94 0.72 11.73
N ARG A 61 -8.28 -0.10 10.73
CA ARG A 61 -9.01 0.34 9.52
C ARG A 61 -10.38 0.88 9.88
N GLU A 62 -11.13 0.19 10.73
CA GLU A 62 -12.44 0.67 11.20
C GLU A 62 -12.32 1.99 11.99
N LYS A 63 -11.31 2.11 12.86
CA LYS A 63 -11.03 3.35 13.60
C LYS A 63 -10.68 4.51 12.66
N ARG A 64 -9.83 4.27 11.66
CA ARG A 64 -9.48 5.25 10.63
C ARG A 64 -10.70 5.69 9.82
N ALA A 65 -11.55 4.73 9.40
CA ALA A 65 -12.78 5.02 8.69
C ALA A 65 -13.75 5.87 9.54
N ALA A 66 -13.95 5.52 10.81
CA ALA A 66 -14.76 6.29 11.75
C ALA A 66 -14.19 7.71 12.00
N ALA A 67 -12.87 7.87 11.91
CA ALA A 67 -12.18 9.16 12.00
C ALA A 67 -12.19 9.96 10.68
N GLY A 68 -12.86 9.49 9.63
CA GLY A 68 -12.94 10.16 8.33
C GLY A 68 -11.67 10.04 7.48
N GLN A 69 -10.81 9.07 7.78
CA GLN A 69 -9.57 8.78 7.04
C GLN A 69 -9.54 7.33 6.53
N PRO A 70 -10.60 6.84 5.85
CA PRO A 70 -10.62 5.46 5.36
C PRO A 70 -9.49 5.21 4.36
N GLU A 71 -9.12 3.95 4.20
CA GLU A 71 -8.26 3.50 3.10
C GLU A 71 -8.97 3.79 1.77
N SER A 72 -8.26 4.42 0.83
CA SER A 72 -8.84 4.79 -0.46
C SER A 72 -7.79 4.84 -1.54
N PHE A 73 -8.10 4.25 -2.70
CA PHE A 73 -7.31 4.33 -3.91
C PHE A 73 -8.14 4.95 -5.04
N GLY A 74 -7.50 5.81 -5.82
CA GLY A 74 -8.09 6.54 -6.91
C GLY A 74 -7.29 6.41 -8.20
N GLU A 75 -7.70 7.19 -9.18
CA GLU A 75 -7.03 7.26 -10.48
C GLU A 75 -5.60 7.81 -10.36
N GLU A 76 -5.43 8.74 -9.43
CA GLU A 76 -4.18 9.41 -9.10
C GLU A 76 -3.11 8.49 -8.50
N ASP A 77 -3.51 7.32 -8.02
CA ASP A 77 -2.58 6.35 -7.44
C ASP A 77 -2.09 5.34 -8.49
N LEU A 78 -2.56 5.40 -9.75
CA LEU A 78 -1.97 4.57 -10.81
C LEU A 78 -0.61 5.13 -11.25
N TYR A 79 0.36 4.24 -11.50
CA TYR A 79 1.57 4.67 -12.22
C TYR A 79 1.19 5.19 -13.61
N GLU A 80 1.90 6.24 -14.05
CA GLU A 80 1.58 7.00 -15.27
C GLU A 80 1.45 6.12 -16.53
N ASP A 81 2.26 5.06 -16.59
CA ASP A 81 2.37 4.16 -17.73
C ASP A 81 1.36 3.00 -17.73
N VAL A 82 0.63 2.77 -16.64
CA VAL A 82 -0.32 1.65 -16.50
C VAL A 82 -1.40 1.69 -17.57
N ARG A 83 -2.06 2.84 -17.75
CA ARG A 83 -3.16 2.95 -18.73
C ARG A 83 -2.69 2.84 -20.18
N PRO A 84 -1.60 3.51 -20.59
CA PRO A 84 -1.00 3.28 -21.91
C PRO A 84 -0.61 1.82 -22.14
N ALA A 85 0.08 1.19 -21.17
CA ALA A 85 0.57 -0.19 -21.31
C ALA A 85 -0.59 -1.19 -21.45
N LEU A 86 -1.60 -1.13 -20.58
CA LEU A 86 -2.75 -2.03 -20.67
C LEU A 86 -3.56 -1.85 -21.95
N ARG A 87 -3.65 -0.61 -22.47
CA ARG A 87 -4.28 -0.34 -23.78
C ARG A 87 -3.51 -1.00 -24.92
N GLN A 88 -2.18 -0.92 -24.90
CA GLN A 88 -1.33 -1.55 -25.90
C GLN A 88 -1.46 -3.08 -25.85
N LEU A 89 -1.34 -3.69 -24.67
CA LEU A 89 -1.48 -5.14 -24.51
C LEU A 89 -2.82 -5.65 -25.06
N ARG A 90 -3.91 -4.94 -24.74
CA ARG A 90 -5.23 -5.28 -25.29
C ARG A 90 -5.28 -5.18 -26.82
N ALA A 91 -4.66 -4.16 -27.41
CA ALA A 91 -4.60 -4.00 -28.87
C ALA A 91 -3.79 -5.11 -29.56
N GLU A 92 -2.82 -5.69 -28.85
CA GLU A 92 -2.00 -6.83 -29.29
C GLU A 92 -2.67 -8.19 -29.00
N GLY A 93 -3.86 -8.21 -28.38
CA GLY A 93 -4.65 -9.41 -28.11
C GLY A 93 -4.27 -10.16 -26.83
N LEU A 94 -3.64 -9.47 -25.87
CA LEU A 94 -3.16 -10.02 -24.59
C LEU A 94 -4.08 -9.73 -23.39
#